data_AF-A0A7S1S6T6-F1
#
_entry.id   AF-A0A7S1S6T6-F1
#
_cell.length_a   1.000
_cell.length_b   1.000
_cell.length_c   1.000
_cell.angle_alpha   90.00
_cell.angle_beta   90.00
_cell.angle_gamma   90.00
#
_symmetry.space_group_name_H-M   'P 1'
#
loop_
_entity.id
_entity.type
_entity.pdbx_description
1 polymer ?
#
loop_
_entity_poly.entity_id
_entity_poly.type
_entity_poly.pdbx_seq_one_letter_code
_entity_poly.pdbx_strand_id
1 'polypeptide(L)'
;MIEAGASLKIPIVFMPREVSDYAQRIEFVVNKESKYVDVRGRGCPLRLELTDLEMQHVDFGVTTGGEPITRTVKVVNRSQRPATFQLRDEKGELVGKAVSWSPEKPTTLK
;
A
#
# COMPACT_ATOMS: atom_id res chain seq x y z
N MET A 1 -5.20 29.75 -19.82
CA MET A 1 -4.41 30.06 -21.04
C MET A 1 -2.98 29.64 -20.74
N ILE A 2 -2.35 28.83 -21.60
CA ILE A 2 -0.94 28.45 -21.44
C ILE A 2 -0.14 29.43 -22.30
N GLU A 3 0.78 30.16 -21.69
CA GLU A 3 1.60 31.15 -22.40
C GLU A 3 2.57 30.48 -23.38
N ALA A 4 3.03 31.25 -24.37
CA ALA A 4 4.03 30.76 -25.32
C ALA A 4 5.31 30.37 -24.59
N GLY A 5 5.78 29.14 -24.81
CA GLY A 5 6.96 28.58 -24.12
C GLY A 5 6.67 28.04 -22.72
N ALA A 6 5.46 28.21 -22.18
CA ALA A 6 5.06 27.61 -20.91
C ALA A 6 4.59 26.16 -21.09
N SER A 7 4.63 25.39 -20.01
CA SER A 7 4.10 24.03 -19.95
C SER A 7 3.21 23.87 -18.73
N LEU A 8 2.15 23.07 -18.86
CA LEU A 8 1.24 22.75 -17.77
C LEU A 8 1.23 21.23 -17.54
N LYS A 9 1.45 20.81 -16.29
CA LYS A 9 1.33 19.41 -15.88
C LYS A 9 -0.05 19.19 -15.26
N ILE A 10 -0.81 18.27 -15.84
CA ILE A 10 -2.15 17.90 -15.34
C ILE A 10 -2.07 16.49 -14.75
N PRO A 11 -2.19 16.33 -13.42
CA PRO A 11 -2.15 15.01 -12.80
C PRO A 11 -3.43 14.25 -13.08
N ILE A 12 -3.30 12.99 -13.53
CA ILE A 12 -4.42 12.05 -13.64
C ILE A 12 -4.32 11.09 -12.45
N VAL A 13 -5.31 11.13 -11.55
CA VAL A 13 -5.35 10.26 -10.37
C VAL A 13 -6.30 9.10 -10.62
N PHE A 14 -5.77 7.89 -10.57
CA PHE A 14 -6.55 6.67 -10.75
C PHE A 14 -7.03 6.14 -9.39
N MET A 15 -8.34 6.14 -9.18
CA MET A 15 -9.01 5.63 -7.97
C MET A 15 -10.06 4.58 -8.35
N PRO A 16 -9.65 3.32 -8.64
CA PRO A 16 -10.58 2.27 -9.03
C PRO A 16 -11.56 1.95 -7.90
N ARG A 17 -12.84 1.74 -8.24
CA ARG A 17 -13.89 1.36 -7.28
C ARG A 17 -14.19 -0.14 -7.28
N GLU A 18 -13.81 -0.83 -8.34
CA GLU A 18 -14.07 -2.24 -8.59
C GLU A 18 -12.79 -2.93 -9.04
N VAL A 19 -12.75 -4.25 -8.89
CA VAL A 19 -11.68 -5.09 -9.42
C VAL A 19 -11.96 -5.37 -10.89
N SER A 20 -11.59 -4.43 -11.77
CA SER A 20 -11.83 -4.53 -13.20
C SER A 20 -10.81 -3.75 -14.03
N ASP A 21 -10.78 -4.01 -15.33
CA ASP A 21 -10.02 -3.21 -16.29
C ASP A 21 -10.79 -1.93 -16.64
N TYR A 22 -10.11 -0.80 -16.52
CA TYR A 22 -10.63 0.54 -16.83
C TYR A 22 -9.96 1.06 -18.10
N ALA A 23 -10.77 1.61 -19.00
CA ALA A 23 -10.31 2.37 -20.14
C ALA A 23 -11.09 3.67 -20.23
N GLN A 24 -10.39 4.79 -20.34
CA GLN A 24 -10.99 6.10 -20.45
C GLN A 24 -10.29 6.91 -21.54
N ARG A 25 -11.07 7.60 -22.36
CA ARG A 25 -10.58 8.57 -23.34
C ARG A 25 -10.79 9.97 -22.78
N ILE A 26 -9.71 10.69 -22.52
CA ILE A 26 -9.74 12.07 -22.04
C ILE A 26 -9.61 12.99 -23.25
N GLU A 27 -10.55 13.92 -23.39
CA GLU A 27 -10.52 14.96 -24.41
C GLU A 27 -9.77 16.20 -23.92
N PHE A 28 -8.84 16.67 -24.74
CA PHE A 28 -8.15 17.93 -24.60
C PHE A 28 -8.53 18.83 -25.77
N VAL A 29 -9.19 19.95 -25.48
CA VAL A 29 -9.52 20.94 -26.51
C VAL A 29 -8.43 22.01 -26.55
N VAL A 30 -7.69 22.04 -27.66
CA VAL A 30 -6.61 23.01 -27.90
C VAL A 30 -7.00 23.84 -29.11
N ASN A 31 -7.16 25.15 -28.95
CA ASN A 31 -7.51 26.07 -30.04
C ASN A 31 -8.76 25.65 -30.84
N LYS A 32 -9.79 25.13 -30.16
CA LYS A 32 -11.03 24.58 -30.76
C LYS A 32 -10.86 23.28 -31.54
N GLU A 33 -9.68 22.65 -31.48
CA GLU A 33 -9.44 21.30 -32.00
C GLU A 33 -9.38 20.29 -30.85
N SER A 34 -10.04 19.15 -31.00
CA SER A 34 -10.00 18.06 -30.02
C SER A 34 -8.81 17.15 -30.24
N LYS A 35 -8.06 16.89 -29.17
CA LYS A 35 -7.05 15.83 -29.07
C LYS A 35 -7.50 14.84 -28.01
N TYR A 36 -7.22 13.56 -28.22
CA TYR A 36 -7.65 12.50 -27.31
C TYR A 36 -6.45 11.78 -26.72
N VAL A 37 -6.51 11.50 -25.42
CA VAL A 37 -5.54 10.68 -24.71
C VAL A 37 -6.26 9.49 -24.10
N ASP A 38 -5.89 8.30 -24.54
CA ASP A 38 -6.41 7.05 -23.99
C ASP A 38 -5.58 6.65 -22.76
N VAL A 39 -6.26 6.47 -21.64
CA VAL A 39 -5.68 6.00 -20.38
C VAL A 39 -6.30 4.65 -20.01
N ARG A 40 -5.46 3.75 -19.51
CA ARG A 40 -5.87 2.44 -19.02
C ARG A 40 -5.36 2.24 -17.61
N GLY A 41 -6.14 1.53 -16.81
CA GLY A 41 -5.78 1.15 -15.45
C GLY A 41 -6.50 -0.14 -15.08
N ARG A 42 -6.01 -0.83 -14.05
CA ARG A 42 -6.66 -2.02 -13.51
C ARG A 42 -6.92 -1.83 -12.03
N GLY A 43 -8.19 -1.89 -11.65
CA GLY A 43 -8.54 -2.10 -10.25
C GLY A 43 -8.14 -3.51 -9.84
N CYS A 44 -7.34 -3.62 -8.78
CA CYS A 44 -6.91 -4.91 -8.25
C CYS A 44 -7.14 -4.95 -6.74
N PRO A 45 -7.44 -6.13 -6.18
CA PRO A 45 -7.62 -6.27 -4.74
C PRO A 45 -6.29 -6.03 -4.03
N LEU A 46 -6.37 -5.44 -2.84
CA LEU A 46 -5.25 -5.50 -1.90
C LEU A 46 -5.21 -6.90 -1.30
N ARG A 47 -4.08 -7.58 -1.45
CA ARG A 47 -3.84 -8.94 -1.02
C ARG A 47 -2.53 -8.99 -0.25
N LEU A 48 -2.58 -8.62 1.02
CA LEU A 48 -1.49 -8.73 1.97
C LEU A 48 -1.75 -9.96 2.84
N GLU A 49 -0.81 -10.91 2.86
CA GLU A 49 -1.00 -12.20 3.51
C GLU A 49 0.19 -12.53 4.41
N LEU A 50 -0.02 -13.43 5.36
CA LEU A 50 1.07 -14.12 6.05
C LEU A 50 1.58 -15.25 5.17
N THR A 51 2.88 -15.53 5.24
CA THR A 51 3.47 -16.66 4.51
C THR A 51 2.94 -17.99 5.05
N ASP A 52 2.65 -18.02 6.34
CA ASP A 52 2.07 -19.16 7.06
C ASP A 52 0.94 -18.67 7.97
N LEU A 53 -0.15 -19.43 8.03
CA LEU A 53 -1.29 -19.12 8.89
C LEU A 53 -0.91 -19.20 10.37
N GLU A 54 0.04 -20.06 10.74
CA GLU A 54 0.51 -20.19 12.12
C GLU A 54 1.13 -18.88 12.66
N MET A 55 1.67 -18.03 11.78
CA MET A 55 2.25 -16.74 12.15
C MET A 55 1.20 -15.70 12.60
N GLN A 56 -0.10 -16.01 12.46
CA GLN A 56 -1.17 -15.15 12.97
C GLN A 56 -1.13 -15.04 14.50
N HIS A 57 -0.63 -16.08 15.17
CA HIS A 57 -0.47 -16.12 16.62
C HIS A 57 1.01 -16.26 16.96
N VAL A 58 1.58 -15.23 17.58
CA VAL A 58 2.99 -15.22 17.97
C VAL A 58 3.10 -15.55 19.45
N ASP A 59 3.57 -16.77 19.74
CA ASP A 59 3.91 -17.18 21.09
C ASP A 59 5.40 -16.96 21.38
N PHE A 60 5.70 -16.21 22.43
CA PHE A 60 7.05 -15.98 22.93
C PHE A 60 7.52 -17.11 23.85
N GLY A 61 6.61 -17.94 24.35
CA GLY A 61 6.90 -19.00 25.31
C GLY A 61 7.28 -18.45 26.69
N VAL A 62 8.01 -19.26 27.45
CA VAL A 62 8.54 -18.85 28.76
C VAL A 62 9.86 -18.11 28.57
N THR A 63 9.86 -16.81 28.86
CA THR A 63 11.09 -16.01 28.97
C THR A 63 11.70 -16.19 30.36
N THR A 64 12.99 -16.53 30.41
CA THR A 64 13.78 -16.44 31.64
C THR A 64 14.33 -15.02 31.75
N GLY A 65 14.30 -14.42 32.94
CA GLY A 65 14.66 -13.01 33.12
C GLY A 65 16.07 -12.70 32.61
N GLY A 66 16.18 -11.71 31.72
CA GLY A 66 17.46 -11.13 31.27
C GLY A 66 17.63 -11.07 29.76
N GLU A 67 17.00 -11.97 28.99
CA GLU A 67 17.18 -12.04 27.53
C GLU A 67 15.90 -11.72 26.75
N PRO A 68 15.97 -10.84 25.73
CA PRO A 68 14.83 -10.57 24.86
C PRO A 68 14.60 -11.73 23.89
N ILE A 69 13.36 -12.23 23.80
CA ILE A 69 12.94 -13.19 22.78
C ILE A 69 12.44 -12.42 21.56
N THR A 70 12.96 -12.76 20.37
CA THR A 70 12.52 -12.20 19.10
C THR A 70 11.80 -13.26 18.27
N ARG A 71 10.67 -12.89 17.69
CA ARG A 71 9.92 -13.70 16.71
C ARG A 71 9.79 -12.92 15.41
N THR A 72 9.79 -13.62 14.28
CA THR A 72 9.68 -13.01 12.96
C THR A 72 8.42 -13.50 12.26
N VAL A 73 7.58 -12.56 11.84
CA VAL A 73 6.37 -12.80 11.05
C VAL A 73 6.64 -12.38 9.62
N LYS A 74 6.43 -13.28 8.66
CA LYS A 74 6.66 -13.01 7.24
C LYS A 74 5.37 -12.58 6.56
N VAL A 75 5.31 -11.31 6.18
CA VAL A 75 4.21 -10.72 5.40
C VAL A 75 4.59 -10.66 3.92
N VAL A 76 3.67 -11.07 3.06
CA VAL A 76 3.84 -11.07 1.59
C VAL A 76 2.74 -10.25 0.93
N ASN A 77 3.12 -9.42 -0.05
CA ASN A 77 2.18 -8.77 -0.95
C ASN A 77 1.94 -9.68 -2.17
N ARG A 78 0.71 -10.16 -2.33
CA ARG A 78 0.26 -10.90 -3.52
C ARG A 78 -0.68 -10.07 -4.40
N SER A 79 -0.76 -8.76 -4.15
CA SER A 79 -1.54 -7.83 -4.98
C SER A 79 -0.81 -7.57 -6.30
N GLN A 80 -1.52 -7.05 -7.30
CA GLN A 80 -0.90 -6.51 -8.52
C GLN A 80 -0.39 -5.07 -8.35
N ARG A 81 -0.58 -4.47 -7.17
CA ARG A 81 -0.13 -3.12 -6.82
C ARG A 81 0.76 -3.15 -5.57
N PRO A 82 1.66 -2.17 -5.41
CA PRO A 82 2.38 -2.00 -4.16
C PRO A 82 1.41 -1.82 -2.98
N ALA A 83 1.72 -2.46 -1.86
CA ALA A 83 0.95 -2.42 -0.63
C ALA A 83 1.75 -1.72 0.46
N THR A 84 1.27 -0.57 0.90
CA THR A 84 1.81 0.15 2.07
C THR A 84 1.01 -0.23 3.31
N PHE A 85 1.69 -0.69 4.35
CA PHE A 85 1.09 -1.06 5.63
C PHE A 85 1.97 -0.63 6.80
N GLN A 86 1.42 -0.64 8.02
CA GLN A 86 2.14 -0.31 9.24
C GLN A 86 1.71 -1.27 10.35
N LEU A 87 2.67 -1.75 11.13
CA LEU A 87 2.37 -2.52 12.34
C LEU A 87 1.87 -1.58 13.43
N ARG A 88 0.75 -1.95 14.06
CA ARG A 88 0.10 -1.13 15.10
C ARG A 88 -0.33 -2.00 16.27
N ASP A 89 -0.17 -1.47 17.46
CA ASP A 89 -0.84 -1.95 18.67
C ASP A 89 -2.17 -1.24 18.80
N GLU A 90 -3.23 -1.88 18.30
CA GLU A 90 -4.58 -1.28 18.25
C GLU A 90 -5.14 -0.96 19.64
N LYS A 91 -4.76 -1.76 20.66
CA LYS A 91 -5.26 -1.62 22.04
C LYS A 91 -4.28 -0.95 22.99
N GLY A 92 -3.02 -0.75 22.58
CA GLY A 92 -1.98 -0.16 23.43
C GLY A 92 -1.49 -1.08 24.55
N GLU A 93 -1.76 -2.39 24.47
CA GLU A 93 -1.46 -3.35 25.53
C GLU A 93 -0.05 -3.95 25.42
N LEU A 94 0.57 -3.91 24.23
CA LEU A 94 1.85 -4.57 23.96
C LEU A 94 2.99 -3.89 24.72
N VAL A 95 2.97 -2.55 24.77
CA VAL A 95 3.98 -1.77 25.49
C VAL A 95 3.96 -2.10 26.99
N GLY A 96 2.78 -2.24 27.59
CA GLY A 96 2.62 -2.63 28.99
C GLY A 96 3.11 -4.06 29.28
N LYS A 97 3.25 -4.90 28.26
CA LYS A 97 3.79 -6.27 28.31
C LYS A 97 5.26 -6.34 27.86
N ALA A 98 5.94 -5.19 27.76
CA ALA A 98 7.32 -5.07 27.28
C ALA A 98 7.55 -5.69 25.88
N VAL A 99 6.52 -5.66 25.02
CA VAL A 99 6.61 -6.11 23.63
C VAL A 99 6.87 -4.90 22.72
N SER A 100 7.91 -5.01 21.90
CA SER A 100 8.23 -4.07 20.82
C SER A 100 8.21 -4.77 19.47
N TRP A 101 8.08 -4.00 18.39
CA TRP A 101 8.10 -4.53 17.03
C TRP A 101 8.91 -3.63 16.11
N SER A 102 9.40 -4.23 15.02
CA SER A 102 10.06 -3.51 13.94
C SER A 102 9.64 -4.15 12.62
N PRO A 103 9.32 -3.37 11.58
CA PRO A 103 9.40 -1.90 11.51
C PRO A 103 8.18 -1.17 12.12
N GLU A 104 8.42 -0.02 12.77
CA GLU A 104 7.36 0.85 13.30
C GLU A 104 6.76 1.81 12.26
N LYS A 105 7.55 2.14 11.23
CA LYS A 105 7.16 3.09 10.18
C LYS A 105 6.36 2.37 9.08
N PRO A 106 5.51 3.11 8.34
CA PRO A 106 4.87 2.59 7.15
C PRO A 106 5.90 1.94 6.21
N THR A 107 5.63 0.70 5.83
CA THR A 107 6.46 -0.14 4.98
C THR A 107 5.69 -0.48 3.72
N THR A 108 6.35 -0.39 2.57
CA THR A 108 5.74 -0.69 1.28
C THR A 108 6.37 -1.94 0.69
N LEU A 109 5.54 -2.94 0.40
CA LEU A 109 5.92 -4.12 -0.37
C LEU A 109 5.48 -3.93 -1.82
N LYS A 110 6.34 -4.34 -2.75
CA LYS A 110 6.05 -4.30 -4.18
C LYS A 110 5.19 -5.48 -4.59
#